data_AF-K1JYU3-F1
#
_entry.id   AF-K1JYU3-F1
#
_cell.length_a   1.000
_cell.length_b   1.000
_cell.length_c   1.000
_cell.angle_alpha   90.00
_cell.angle_beta   90.00
_cell.angle_gamma   90.00
#
_symmetry.space_group_name_H-M   'P 1'
#
loop_
_entity.id
_entity.type
_entity.pdbx_description
1 polymer ?
#
loop_
_entity_poly.entity_id
_entity_poly.type
_entity_poly.pdbx_seq_one_letter_code
_entity_poly.pdbx_strand_id
1 'polypeptide(L)'
;MFSENYDYAERPAALILGRRGFLKVTGLCVAAVAVCGYAIGDLVARRGVIIKARQAGLYKDDKLCQALGLTSSHQNPTVMQIYKDFGAKPTDHHMHELLHTHYYPRTMLASLTEANHG
;
A
#
# COMPACT_ATOMS: atom_id res chain seq x y z
N MET A 1 -68.95 16.06 22.88
CA MET A 1 -67.51 15.96 22.55
C MET A 1 -67.20 14.47 22.45
N PHE A 2 -67.30 13.91 21.24
CA PHE A 2 -67.10 12.47 21.03
C PHE A 2 -65.59 12.20 21.02
N SER A 3 -65.11 11.47 22.01
CA SER A 3 -63.73 10.98 22.07
C SER A 3 -63.63 9.74 21.19
N GLU A 4 -63.13 9.89 19.96
CA GLU A 4 -62.74 8.74 19.15
C GLU A 4 -61.46 8.12 19.74
N ASN A 5 -61.58 6.92 20.31
CA ASN A 5 -60.44 6.12 20.71
C ASN A 5 -59.86 5.45 19.46
N TYR A 6 -58.71 5.94 18.99
CA TYR A 6 -57.95 5.29 17.92
C TYR A 6 -57.16 4.12 18.50
N ASP A 7 -57.61 2.90 18.20
CA ASP A 7 -56.86 1.68 18.51
C ASP A 7 -55.88 1.38 17.36
N TYR A 8 -54.58 1.55 17.62
CA TYR A 8 -53.55 1.31 16.61
C TYR A 8 -53.29 -0.20 16.52
N ALA A 9 -54.08 -0.88 15.70
CA ALA A 9 -53.82 -2.27 15.33
C ALA A 9 -52.58 -2.31 14.42
N GLU A 10 -51.43 -2.67 14.99
CA GLU A 10 -50.22 -2.96 14.22
C GLU A 10 -50.54 -4.00 13.13
N ARG A 11 -50.09 -3.74 11.90
CA ARG A 11 -50.31 -4.69 10.81
C ARG A 11 -49.64 -6.01 11.19
N PRO A 12 -50.34 -7.16 11.15
CA PRO A 12 -49.79 -8.40 11.64
C PRO A 12 -48.48 -8.70 10.90
N ALA A 13 -47.41 -9.01 11.62
CA ALA A 13 -46.08 -9.26 11.04
C ALA A 13 -46.12 -10.30 9.90
N ALA A 14 -47.08 -11.22 9.94
CA ALA A 14 -47.38 -12.19 8.88
C ALA A 14 -47.78 -11.55 7.53
N LEU A 15 -48.38 -10.35 7.53
CA LEU A 15 -48.76 -9.60 6.34
C LEU A 15 -47.55 -8.86 5.72
N ILE A 16 -46.58 -8.47 6.54
CA ILE A 16 -45.31 -7.86 6.10
C ILE A 16 -44.42 -8.89 5.39
N LEU A 17 -44.52 -10.17 5.79
CA LEU A 17 -43.75 -11.31 5.24
C LEU A 17 -44.56 -12.27 4.36
N GLY A 18 -45.64 -11.80 3.71
CA GLY A 18 -46.31 -12.57 2.65
C GLY A 18 -45.40 -12.78 1.41
N ARG A 19 -45.80 -13.62 0.43
CA ARG A 19 -44.99 -13.99 -0.76
C ARG A 19 -44.32 -12.80 -1.47
N ARG A 20 -45.04 -11.68 -1.61
CA ARG A 20 -44.53 -10.44 -2.25
C ARG A 20 -43.61 -9.64 -1.33
N GLY A 21 -43.83 -9.66 -0.02
CA GLY A 21 -42.96 -9.02 0.97
C GLY A 21 -41.63 -9.75 1.10
N PHE A 22 -41.67 -11.09 1.15
CA PHE A 22 -40.48 -11.94 1.14
C PHE A 22 -39.58 -11.66 -0.07
N LEU A 23 -40.12 -11.66 -1.30
CA LEU A 23 -39.36 -11.36 -2.51
C LEU A 23 -38.69 -9.97 -2.48
N LYS A 24 -39.36 -8.96 -1.90
CA LYS A 24 -38.80 -7.60 -1.75
C LYS A 24 -37.65 -7.57 -0.75
N VAL A 25 -37.82 -8.21 0.41
CA VAL A 25 -36.78 -8.26 1.45
C VAL A 25 -35.56 -9.02 0.95
N THR A 26 -35.75 -10.21 0.36
CA THR A 26 -34.65 -10.98 -0.20
C THR A 26 -33.96 -10.23 -1.33
N GLY A 27 -34.71 -9.60 -2.24
CA GLY A 27 -34.15 -8.76 -3.30
C GLY A 27 -33.31 -7.60 -2.76
N LEU A 28 -33.78 -6.92 -1.71
CA LEU A 28 -33.03 -5.87 -1.03
C LEU A 28 -31.75 -6.41 -0.39
N CYS A 29 -31.82 -7.54 0.31
CA CYS A 29 -30.64 -8.15 0.93
C CYS A 29 -29.60 -8.56 -0.11
N VAL A 30 -30.00 -9.19 -1.22
CA VAL A 30 -29.08 -9.58 -2.30
C VAL A 30 -28.43 -8.35 -2.92
N ALA A 31 -29.22 -7.30 -3.19
CA ALA A 31 -28.69 -6.04 -3.70
C ALA A 31 -27.67 -5.40 -2.74
N ALA A 32 -27.98 -5.39 -1.44
CA ALA A 32 -27.07 -4.87 -0.42
C ALA A 32 -25.75 -5.66 -0.36
N VAL A 33 -25.81 -6.99 -0.38
CA VAL A 33 -24.62 -7.86 -0.40
C VAL A 33 -23.79 -7.61 -1.66
N ALA A 34 -24.42 -7.46 -2.83
CA ALA A 34 -23.73 -7.19 -4.08
C ALA A 34 -23.00 -5.83 -4.06
N VAL A 35 -23.65 -4.77 -3.56
CA VAL A 35 -23.05 -3.43 -3.43
C VAL A 35 -21.88 -3.45 -2.45
N CYS A 36 -22.05 -4.09 -1.29
CA CYS A 36 -20.96 -4.24 -0.31
C CYS A 36 -19.79 -5.03 -0.89
N GLY A 37 -20.05 -6.13 -1.61
CA GLY A 37 -19.04 -6.93 -2.29
C GLY A 37 -18.26 -6.12 -3.33
N TYR A 38 -18.95 -5.31 -4.13
CA TYR A 38 -18.32 -4.40 -5.09
C TYR A 38 -17.42 -3.36 -4.40
N ALA A 39 -17.90 -2.71 -3.33
CA ALA A 39 -17.14 -1.70 -2.61
C ALA A 39 -15.86 -2.28 -1.97
N ILE A 40 -15.94 -3.47 -1.37
CA ILE A 40 -14.79 -4.16 -0.80
C ILE A 40 -13.81 -4.56 -1.92
N GLY A 41 -14.31 -5.11 -3.03
CA GLY A 41 -13.50 -5.47 -4.19
C GLY A 41 -12.75 -4.27 -4.78
N ASP A 42 -13.44 -3.13 -4.94
CA ASP A 42 -12.86 -1.89 -5.45
C ASP A 42 -11.78 -1.34 -4.50
N LEU A 43 -12.03 -1.33 -3.19
CA LEU A 43 -11.05 -0.94 -2.18
C LEU A 43 -9.78 -1.81 -2.26
N VAL A 44 -9.95 -3.12 -2.34
CA VAL A 44 -8.85 -4.09 -2.46
C VAL A 44 -8.08 -3.89 -3.75
N ALA A 45 -8.75 -3.66 -4.87
CA ALA A 45 -8.12 -3.42 -6.16
C ALA A 45 -7.30 -2.11 -6.17
N ARG A 46 -7.81 -1.05 -5.52
CA ARG A 46 -7.18 0.28 -5.51
C ARG A 46 -6.02 0.42 -4.54
N ARG A 47 -5.90 -0.44 -3.52
CA ARG A 47 -4.88 -0.35 -2.46
C ARG A 47 -3.45 -0.14 -2.97
N GLY A 48 -3.13 -0.70 -4.13
CA GLY A 48 -1.77 -0.72 -4.69
C GLY A 48 -1.57 0.16 -5.93
N VAL A 49 -2.57 0.94 -6.36
CA VAL A 49 -2.52 1.66 -7.65
C VAL A 49 -1.36 2.64 -7.71
N ILE A 50 -1.12 3.39 -6.63
CA ILE A 50 -0.01 4.36 -6.57
C ILE A 50 1.35 3.66 -6.63
N ILE A 51 1.51 2.54 -5.91
CA ILE A 51 2.76 1.76 -5.91
C ILE A 51 3.03 1.20 -7.32
N LYS A 52 2.00 0.64 -7.97
CA LYS A 52 2.11 0.13 -9.35
C LYS A 52 2.42 1.25 -10.34
N ALA A 53 1.83 2.44 -10.18
CA ALA A 53 2.13 3.59 -11.02
C ALA A 53 3.59 4.05 -10.88
N ARG A 54 4.13 4.09 -9.66
CA ARG A 54 5.55 4.38 -9.40
C ARG A 54 6.47 3.34 -10.02
N GLN A 55 6.17 2.06 -9.83
CA GLN A 55 6.90 0.95 -10.46
C GLN A 55 6.89 1.07 -11.99
N ALA A 56 5.73 1.34 -12.58
CA ALA A 56 5.61 1.51 -14.03
C ALA A 56 6.44 2.69 -14.56
N GLY A 57 6.58 3.78 -13.79
CA GLY A 57 7.50 4.88 -14.12
C GLY A 57 8.95 4.42 -14.12
N LEU A 58 9.41 3.80 -13.02
CA LEU A 58 10.78 3.30 -12.90
C LEU A 58 11.14 2.31 -14.03
N TYR A 59 10.23 1.41 -14.40
CA TYR A 59 10.46 0.47 -15.49
C TYR A 59 10.43 1.11 -16.89
N LYS A 60 9.82 2.28 -17.07
CA LYS A 60 9.96 3.05 -18.32
C LYS A 60 11.37 3.61 -18.44
N ASP A 61 11.89 4.17 -17.36
CA ASP A 61 13.25 4.72 -17.33
C ASP A 61 14.29 3.61 -17.51
N ASP A 62 14.09 2.45 -16.89
CA ASP A 62 14.95 1.27 -17.08
C ASP A 62 15.00 0.83 -18.55
N LYS A 63 13.87 0.86 -19.27
CA LYS A 63 13.84 0.57 -20.72
C LYS A 63 14.64 1.58 -21.54
N LEU A 64 14.68 2.84 -21.13
CA LEU A 64 15.54 3.84 -21.77
C LEU A 64 17.02 3.50 -21.51
N CYS A 65 17.38 3.13 -20.29
CA CYS A 65 18.73 2.65 -19.97
C CYS A 65 19.10 1.41 -20.78
N GLN A 66 18.17 0.46 -20.96
CA GLN A 66 18.37 -0.73 -21.82
C GLN A 66 18.64 -0.35 -23.28
N ALA A 67 17.88 0.58 -23.84
CA ALA A 67 18.09 1.07 -25.21
C ALA A 67 19.46 1.75 -25.39
N LEU A 68 19.99 2.37 -24.33
CA LEU A 68 21.32 3.00 -24.29
C LEU A 68 22.46 2.02 -23.92
N GLY A 69 22.15 0.75 -23.61
CA GLY A 69 23.15 -0.22 -23.15
C GLY A 69 23.70 0.05 -21.75
N LEU A 70 22.97 0.79 -20.91
CA LEU A 70 23.33 1.20 -19.54
C LEU A 70 22.51 0.43 -18.48
N THR A 71 22.33 -0.87 -18.65
CA THR A 71 21.49 -1.72 -17.78
C THR A 71 22.12 -2.03 -16.43
N SER A 72 23.44 -1.91 -16.33
CA SER A 72 24.22 -2.32 -15.15
C SER A 72 25.04 -1.15 -14.63
N SER A 73 25.17 -1.02 -13.31
CA SER A 73 25.89 0.10 -12.68
C SER A 73 27.35 0.25 -13.13
N HIS A 74 28.03 -0.85 -13.48
CA HIS A 74 29.42 -0.81 -13.99
C HIS A 74 29.53 -0.33 -15.45
N GLN A 75 28.41 -0.22 -16.18
CA GLN A 75 28.37 0.39 -17.52
C GLN A 75 28.26 1.92 -17.45
N ASN A 76 27.95 2.49 -16.28
CA ASN A 76 27.84 3.93 -16.12
C ASN A 76 29.21 4.61 -16.30
N PRO A 77 29.40 5.44 -17.34
CA PRO A 77 30.70 6.03 -17.65
C PRO A 77 31.18 6.97 -16.53
N THR A 78 30.26 7.66 -15.86
CA THR A 78 30.59 8.58 -14.76
C THR A 78 31.16 7.83 -13.56
N VAL A 79 30.53 6.71 -13.19
CA VAL A 79 31.01 5.87 -12.07
C VAL A 79 32.38 5.29 -12.40
N MET A 80 32.56 4.78 -13.63
CA MET A 80 33.86 4.25 -14.06
C MET A 80 34.95 5.32 -14.09
N GLN A 81 34.61 6.56 -14.42
CA GLN A 81 35.55 7.67 -14.39
C GLN A 81 36.00 7.99 -12.97
N ILE A 82 35.09 8.00 -11.99
CA ILE A 82 35.44 8.19 -10.57
C ILE A 82 36.47 7.15 -10.12
N TYR A 83 36.24 5.86 -10.39
CA TYR A 83 37.21 4.83 -10.02
C TYR A 83 38.57 5.01 -10.70
N LYS A 84 38.60 5.45 -11.96
CA LYS A 84 39.84 5.75 -12.69
C LYS A 84 40.59 6.95 -12.09
N ASP A 85 39.89 8.04 -11.80
CA ASP A 85 40.49 9.28 -11.29
C ASP A 85 41.07 9.09 -9.89
N PHE A 86 40.42 8.27 -9.06
CA PHE A 86 40.92 7.89 -7.74
C PHE A 86 42.02 6.81 -7.79
N GLY A 87 42.31 6.22 -8.95
CA GLY A 87 43.23 5.10 -9.09
C GLY A 87 42.85 3.87 -8.25
N ALA A 88 41.56 3.72 -7.97
CA ALA A 88 41.05 2.78 -6.97
C ALA A 88 40.25 1.64 -7.60
N LYS A 89 40.02 0.60 -6.80
CA LYS A 89 39.19 -0.56 -7.18
C LYS A 89 38.02 -0.72 -6.21
N PRO A 90 36.93 -1.38 -6.62
CA PRO A 90 35.90 -1.80 -5.68
C PRO A 90 36.53 -2.57 -4.51
N THR A 91 36.08 -2.29 -3.29
CA THR A 91 36.57 -2.93 -2.04
C THR A 91 38.05 -2.72 -1.71
N ASP A 92 38.74 -1.79 -2.37
CA ASP A 92 40.09 -1.36 -1.97
C ASP A 92 40.06 -0.54 -0.67
N HIS A 93 41.18 -0.40 0.04
CA HIS A 93 41.28 0.29 1.33
C HIS A 93 40.68 1.71 1.28
N HIS A 94 41.06 2.51 0.27
CA HIS A 94 40.56 3.87 0.09
C HIS A 94 39.03 3.90 -0.11
N MET A 95 38.49 2.95 -0.89
CA MET A 95 37.05 2.85 -1.13
C MET A 95 36.29 2.24 0.05
N HIS A 96 36.96 1.43 0.88
CA HIS A 96 36.41 0.93 2.12
C HIS A 96 36.21 2.08 3.10
N GLU A 97 37.23 2.91 3.27
CA GLU A 97 37.19 4.08 4.15
C GLU A 97 36.11 5.10 3.73
N LEU A 98 35.92 5.31 2.42
CA LEU A 98 34.97 6.30 1.92
C LEU A 98 33.52 5.78 1.79
N LEU A 99 33.34 4.54 1.35
CA LEU A 99 32.02 4.02 0.92
C LEU A 99 31.44 2.96 1.85
N HIS A 100 32.22 2.43 2.79
CA HIS A 100 31.73 1.44 3.75
C HIS A 100 31.49 2.07 5.12
N THR A 101 30.68 1.38 5.91
CA THR A 101 30.33 1.80 7.27
C THR A 101 30.37 0.59 8.20
N HIS A 102 30.38 0.86 9.50
CA HIS A 102 30.34 -0.17 10.52
C HIS A 102 28.98 -0.19 11.21
N TYR A 103 28.47 -1.38 11.47
CA TYR A 103 27.26 -1.57 12.25
C TYR A 103 27.62 -1.87 13.70
N TYR A 104 26.82 -1.31 14.60
CA TYR A 104 26.92 -1.57 16.04
C TYR A 104 25.66 -2.31 16.52
N PRO A 105 25.77 -3.18 17.53
CA PRO A 105 24.60 -3.82 18.14
C PRO A 105 23.52 -2.79 18.51
N ARG A 106 22.30 -2.99 17.99
CA ARG A 106 21.19 -2.04 18.17
C ARG A 106 20.85 -1.78 19.64
N THR A 107 21.11 -2.75 20.51
CA THR A 107 20.93 -2.63 21.97
C THR A 107 21.79 -1.52 22.58
N MET A 108 22.93 -1.18 21.97
CA MET A 108 23.79 -0.10 22.45
C MET A 108 23.21 1.30 22.16
N LEU A 109 22.26 1.45 21.23
CA LEU A 109 21.61 2.74 20.99
C LEU A 109 20.73 3.15 22.18
N ALA A 110 20.05 2.19 22.82
CA ALA A 110 19.22 2.46 23.99
C ALA A 110 20.08 2.93 25.19
N SER A 111 21.22 2.27 25.43
CA SER A 111 22.14 2.61 26.53
C SER A 111 22.87 3.95 26.34
N LEU A 112 23.11 4.39 25.10
CA LEU A 112 23.74 5.69 24.81
C LEU A 112 22.81 6.87 25.13
N THR A 113 21.49 6.70 24.99
CA THR A 113 20.50 7.72 25.41
C THR A 113 20.48 7.92 26.92
N GLU A 114 20.60 6.83 27.70
CA GLU A 114 20.58 6.92 29.17
C GLU A 114 21.85 7.57 29.74
N ALA A 115 23.01 7.35 29.10
CA ALA A 115 24.28 7.93 29.53
C ALA A 115 24.41 9.45 29.27
N ASN A 116 23.67 10.01 28.31
CA ASN A 116 23.69 11.44 27.97
C ASN A 116 22.67 12.29 28.76
N HIS A 117 21.85 11.66 29.60
CA HIS A 117 20.83 12.32 30.44
C HIS A 117 21.12 12.22 31.95
N GLY A 118 22.35 11.89 32.34
CA GLY A 118 22.83 11.86 33.73
C GLY A 118 23.79 12.99 34.07
#